data_AF-A0A3G2IL55-F1
#
_entry.id   AF-A0A3G2IL55-F1
#
_cell.length_a   1.000
_cell.length_b   1.000
_cell.length_c   1.000
_cell.angle_alpha   90.00
_cell.angle_beta   90.00
_cell.angle_gamma   90.00
#
_symmetry.space_group_name_H-M   'P 1'
#
loop_
_entity.id
_entity.type
_entity.pdbx_description
1 polymer ?
#
loop_
_entity_poly.entity_id
_entity_poly.type
_entity_poly.pdbx_seq_one_letter_code
_entity_poly.pdbx_strand_id
1 'polypeptide(L)'
;MIQMLTLEEWAAEKFRSNPPAMSTLRRYAKQNLFSPPAMKQGRLWRVREDAELVGELAKPEIRKSDSPKHQRILADGCTTP
;
A
#
# COMPACT_ATOMS: atom_id res chain seq x y z
N MET A 1 -2.26 7.54 -18.60
CA MET A 1 -2.17 6.14 -18.11
C MET A 1 -1.20 6.19 -16.95
N ILE A 2 -1.58 5.67 -15.78
CA ILE A 2 -0.79 5.83 -14.57
C ILE A 2 0.30 4.75 -14.58
N GLN A 3 1.57 5.16 -14.49
CA GLN A 3 2.70 4.25 -14.62
C GLN A 3 2.98 3.50 -13.30
N MET A 4 3.46 2.27 -13.45
CA MET A 4 3.96 1.43 -12.36
C MET A 4 5.47 1.59 -12.22
N LEU A 5 5.90 2.35 -11.23
CA LEU A 5 7.31 2.61 -10.93
C LEU A 5 7.86 1.58 -9.96
N THR A 6 9.15 1.29 -10.05
CA THR A 6 9.87 0.62 -8.97
C THR A 6 10.00 1.55 -7.76
N LEU A 7 10.29 0.99 -6.58
CA LEU A 7 10.53 1.82 -5.39
C LEU A 7 11.67 2.82 -5.55
N GLU A 8 12.68 2.49 -6.36
CA GLU A 8 13.83 3.36 -6.62
C GLU A 8 13.42 4.56 -7.49
N GLU A 9 12.73 4.30 -8.61
CA GLU A 9 12.22 5.34 -9.51
C GLU A 9 11.25 6.27 -8.78
N TRP A 10 10.28 5.71 -8.05
CA TRP A 10 9.32 6.50 -7.27
C TRP A 10 10.01 7.37 -6.21
N ALA A 11 11.02 6.84 -5.51
CA ALA A 11 11.72 7.59 -4.48
C ALA A 11 12.60 8.70 -5.04
N ALA A 12 13.25 8.46 -6.19
CA ALA A 12 13.99 9.48 -6.91
C ALA A 12 13.06 10.64 -7.34
N GLU A 13 11.84 10.32 -7.80
CA GLU A 13 10.89 11.33 -8.23
C GLU A 13 10.27 12.12 -7.06
N LYS A 14 9.89 11.45 -5.96
CA LYS A 14 9.28 12.11 -4.79
C LYS A 14 10.28 12.88 -3.91
N PHE A 15 11.46 12.32 -3.65
CA PHE A 15 12.40 12.89 -2.67
C PHE A 15 13.60 13.61 -3.31
N ARG A 16 13.84 13.42 -4.61
CA ARG A 16 14.95 13.99 -5.42
C ARG A 16 16.34 13.76 -4.82
N SER A 17 16.69 14.49 -3.77
CA SER A 17 18.04 14.59 -3.21
C SER A 17 18.26 13.73 -1.95
N ASN A 18 17.20 13.30 -1.26
CA ASN A 18 17.36 12.50 -0.04
C ASN A 18 16.27 11.41 0.10
N PRO A 19 16.25 10.42 -0.80
CA PRO A 19 15.30 9.31 -0.70
C PRO A 19 15.63 8.41 0.50
N PRO A 20 14.61 7.83 1.15
CA PRO A 20 14.83 6.77 2.13
C PRO A 20 15.58 5.58 1.51
N ALA A 21 16.39 4.88 2.30
CA ALA A 21 17.09 3.70 1.83
C ALA A 21 16.12 2.62 1.29
N MET A 22 16.57 1.86 0.29
CA MET A 22 15.75 0.82 -0.36
C MET A 22 15.23 -0.26 0.61
N SER A 23 15.97 -0.58 1.67
CA SER A 23 15.51 -1.48 2.75
C SER A 23 14.27 -0.90 3.46
N THR A 24 14.27 0.40 3.73
CA THR A 24 13.18 1.13 4.37
C THR A 24 11.95 1.18 3.44
N LEU A 25 12.13 1.50 2.16
CA LEU A 25 11.04 1.52 1.18
C LEU A 25 10.39 0.14 1.02
N ARG A 26 11.20 -0.93 0.99
CA ARG A 26 10.68 -2.32 0.97
C ARG A 26 9.91 -2.66 2.23
N ARG A 27 10.35 -2.18 3.40
CA ARG A 27 9.62 -2.33 4.67
C ARG A 27 8.27 -1.65 4.60
N TYR A 28 8.23 -0.41 4.10
CA TYR A 28 6.99 0.36 3.93
C TYR A 28 6.01 -0.31 2.95
N ALA A 29 6.53 -0.82 1.83
CA ALA A 29 5.73 -1.56 0.86
C ALA A 29 5.10 -2.82 1.48
N LYS A 30 5.90 -3.59 2.23
CA LYS A 30 5.41 -4.79 2.94
C LYS A 30 4.37 -4.46 4.02
N GLN A 31 4.43 -3.26 4.61
CA GLN A 31 3.50 -2.80 5.64
C GLN A 31 2.27 -2.06 5.08
N ASN A 32 2.10 -1.98 3.76
CA ASN A 32 1.00 -1.24 3.11
C ASN A 32 0.94 0.25 3.52
N LEU A 33 2.11 0.90 3.69
CA LEU A 33 2.16 2.34 4.02
C LEU A 33 2.06 3.26 2.79
N PHE A 34 1.86 2.67 1.60
CA PHE A 34 1.62 3.39 0.36
C PHE A 34 0.12 3.45 0.08
N SER A 35 -0.36 4.61 -0.39
CA SER A 35 -1.72 4.78 -0.89
C SER A 35 -1.66 5.36 -2.30
N PRO A 36 -2.06 4.61 -3.35
CA PRO A 36 -2.54 3.22 -3.30
C PRO A 36 -1.45 2.20 -2.91
N PRO A 37 -1.81 0.99 -2.44
CA PRO A 37 -0.86 -0.01 -1.96
C PRO A 37 0.18 -0.43 -3.01
N ALA A 38 1.41 -0.70 -2.53
CA ALA A 38 2.46 -1.25 -3.37
C ALA A 38 2.14 -2.70 -3.79
N MET A 39 2.47 -3.06 -5.02
CA MET A 39 2.26 -4.39 -5.56
C MET A 39 3.58 -5.14 -5.72
N LYS A 40 3.63 -6.40 -5.28
CA LYS A 40 4.81 -7.25 -5.45
C LYS A 40 4.76 -7.95 -6.81
N GLN A 41 5.74 -7.69 -7.66
CA GLN A 41 5.89 -8.32 -8.97
C GLN A 41 7.24 -9.06 -9.04
N GLY A 42 7.20 -10.37 -8.82
CA GLY A 42 8.41 -11.19 -8.71
C GLY A 42 9.28 -10.80 -7.52
N ARG A 43 10.52 -10.38 -7.78
CA ARG A 43 11.48 -9.92 -6.76
C ARG A 43 11.37 -8.42 -6.44
N LEU A 44 10.58 -7.68 -7.20
CA LEU A 44 10.47 -6.22 -7.08
C LEU A 44 9.13 -5.82 -6.48
N TRP A 45 9.13 -4.67 -5.82
CA TRP A 45 7.92 -3.94 -5.44
C TRP A 45 7.72 -2.79 -6.41
N ARG A 46 6.47 -2.61 -6.84
CA ARG A 46 6.06 -1.50 -7.69
C ARG A 46 4.99 -0.67 -7.00
N VAL A 47 5.03 0.63 -7.25
CA VAL A 47 4.10 1.64 -6.74
C VAL A 47 3.61 2.46 -7.91
N ARG A 48 2.42 3.04 -7.77
CA ARG A 48 1.93 3.98 -8.78
C ARG A 48 2.72 5.28 -8.71
N GLU A 49 2.83 5.99 -9.83
CA GLU A 49 3.44 7.34 -9.85
C GLU A 49 2.75 8.30 -8.86
N ASP A 50 1.42 8.17 -8.70
CA ASP A 50 0.59 8.99 -7.83
C ASP A 50 0.46 8.43 -6.40
N ALA A 51 1.22 7.38 -6.07
CA ALA A 51 1.20 6.82 -4.73
C ALA A 51 1.88 7.75 -3.73
N GLU A 52 1.28 7.87 -2.55
CA GLU A 52 1.81 8.65 -1.44
C GLU A 52 2.15 7.76 -0.25
N LEU A 53 3.17 8.16 0.51
CA LEU A 53 3.54 7.49 1.75
C LEU A 53 2.72 8.11 2.89
N VAL A 54 1.69 7.38 3.32
CA VAL A 54 0.69 7.86 4.29
C VAL A 54 0.92 7.35 5.72
N GLY A 55 1.93 6.50 5.92
CA GLY A 55 2.20 5.90 7.22
C GLY A 55 1.24 4.75 7.55
N GLU A 56 1.07 4.46 8.84
CA GLU A 56 0.16 3.39 9.28
C GLU A 56 -1.29 3.78 9.00
N LEU A 57 -1.88 3.14 7.99
CA LEU A 57 -3.31 3.24 7.73
C LEU A 57 -4.07 2.58 8.87
N ALA A 58 -5.01 3.30 9.46
CA ALA A 58 -5.88 2.76 10.49
C ALA A 58 -6.65 1.56 9.92
N LYS A 59 -6.59 0.42 10.63
CA LYS A 59 -7.44 -0.72 10.31
C LYS A 59 -8.89 -0.36 10.68
N PRO A 60 -9.87 -0.74 9.85
CA PRO A 60 -11.27 -0.56 10.24
C PRO A 60 -11.57 -1.32 11.53
N GLU A 61 -12.28 -0.68 12.44
CA GLU A 61 -12.79 -1.33 13.66
C GLU A 61 -13.96 -2.24 13.27
N ILE A 62 -13.86 -3.54 13.56
CA ILE A 62 -14.92 -4.52 13.30
C ILE A 62 -15.65 -4.80 14.61
N ARG A 63 -16.93 -4.40 14.71
CA ARG A 63 -17.73 -4.61 15.92
C ARG A 63 -18.62 -5.84 15.76
N LYS A 64 -18.80 -6.59 16.85
CA LYS A 64 -19.71 -7.75 16.88
C LYS A 64 -21.18 -7.36 16.67
N SER A 65 -21.52 -6.11 16.93
CA SER A 65 -22.84 -5.52 16.68
C SER A 65 -23.09 -5.19 15.22
N ASP A 66 -22.04 -5.13 14.39
CA ASP A 66 -22.19 -4.80 12.98
C ASP A 66 -22.97 -5.90 12.25
N SER A 67 -23.71 -5.51 11.21
CA SER A 67 -24.40 -6.48 10.37
C SER A 67 -23.39 -7.49 9.79
N PRO A 68 -23.79 -8.76 9.56
CA PRO A 68 -22.90 -9.74 8.93
C PRO A 68 -22.30 -9.25 7.61
N LYS A 69 -23.02 -8.41 6.86
CA LYS A 69 -22.53 -7.79 5.63
C LYS A 69 -21.43 -6.76 5.88
N HIS A 70 -21.57 -5.90 6.90
CA HIS A 70 -20.55 -4.93 7.29
C HIS A 70 -19.28 -5.62 7.79
N GLN A 71 -19.41 -6.63 8.66
CA GLN A 71 -18.27 -7.41 9.14
C GLN A 71 -17.48 -8.03 7.99
N ARG A 72 -18.17 -8.56 6.97
CA ARG A 72 -17.53 -9.13 5.77
C ARG A 72 -16.78 -8.09 4.94
N ILE A 73 -17.37 -6.91 4.72
CA ILE A 73 -16.74 -5.83 3.97
C ILE A 73 -15.47 -5.33 4.69
N LEU A 74 -15.55 -5.15 6.01
CA LEU A 74 -14.45 -4.62 6.81
C LEU A 74 -13.31 -5.63 7.02
N ALA A 75 -13.60 -6.93 7.00
CA ALA A 75 -12.61 -7.99 7.24
C ALA A 75 -11.68 -8.23 6.04
N ASP A 76 -12.22 -8.38 4.83
CA ASP A 76 -11.41 -8.64 3.62
C ASP A 76 -12.15 -8.33 2.31
N GLY A 77 -13.44 -7.98 2.34
CA GLY A 77 -14.24 -7.63 1.15
C GLY A 77 -14.40 -8.76 0.12
N CYS A 78 -13.77 -9.92 0.31
CA CYS A 78 -13.74 -11.00 -0.66
C CYS A 78 -15.10 -11.74 -0.66
N THR A 79 -15.85 -11.61 -1.76
CA THR A 79 -16.98 -12.48 -2.06
C THR A 79 -16.44 -13.86 -2.43
N THR A 80 -16.55 -14.83 -1.51
CA THR A 80 -16.47 -16.24 -1.90
C THR A 80 -17.57 -16.52 -2.93
N PRO A 81 -17.26 -17.19 -4.06
CA PRO A 81 -18.23 -17.54 -5.10
C PRO A 81 -19.34 -18.44 -4.58
#